data_AF-A0A0D2CV02-F1
#
_entry.id   AF-A0A0D2CV02-F1
#
_cell.length_a   1.000
_cell.length_b   1.000
_cell.length_c   1.000
_cell.angle_alpha   90.00
_cell.angle_beta   90.00
_cell.angle_gamma   90.00
#
_symmetry.space_group_name_H-M   'P 1'
#
loop_
_entity.id
_entity.type
_entity.pdbx_description
1 polymer ?
#
loop_
_entity_poly.entity_id
_entity_poly.type
_entity_poly.pdbx_seq_one_letter_code
_entity_poly.pdbx_strand_id
1 'polypeptide(L)'
;MIEEGFFCLPDIPDSCPFTISRLLTPSGEASASWLIREHDQYGEYPHIYAKVCTSPRRQEDDDGCPEKPAAHKVIVLSDTGCATETLNTKLQRCDADGLNEIYSTPPGEPRRWNLRTFLEYTINPGGQTPYVVITTHCHYDHILGIGKLMKPTPPARARCFSPKTRHMSHEQLSRVTTPTVLTSSHDKSFVTPYANLQRHSLSSSVGLYAPRYAITWAEDLSEVQWHFSDTSKDSDSVAPVSSISTSISISSRITVLHTPGHTPDSMSWYDADLALVCVGDSFYVKETDETRKAPWGPEPPMPTMFDVESDLADLWRSMQRLLHFARARNEELERERECEPEPERNVIERLSDHGMLLRQPNAKREQAWPWRSAPCQSQTGFDYPHPPSDGQGRLPKALFLHARNTTTEHDVDDDDWILVDLVVQGTSSRSASSPPPRVRLAAAHTTVTLDAEAAILSFREFIARILRDEVPKQRAKEGYRGEERWFFDFALQEGGEPEHDIQNGNLRYVHSYSVLAPLQVIELGRRKIPREAWMKLEV
;
A
#
# COMPACT_ATOMS: atom_id res chain seq x y z
N MET A 1 20.73 -16.03 19.37
CA MET A 1 21.06 -15.93 17.93
C MET A 1 19.86 -16.41 17.15
N ILE A 2 18.99 -15.50 16.74
CA ILE A 2 18.06 -15.76 15.64
C ILE A 2 18.88 -15.31 14.44
N GLU A 3 19.51 -16.28 13.78
CA GLU A 3 20.14 -16.07 12.47
C GLU A 3 19.09 -15.46 11.53
N GLU A 4 19.52 -14.90 10.39
CA GLU A 4 18.65 -14.41 9.32
C GLU A 4 17.87 -15.57 8.66
N GLY A 5 17.18 -16.37 9.46
CA GLY A 5 16.31 -17.44 9.06
C GLY A 5 15.23 -16.82 8.19
N PHE A 6 15.18 -17.31 6.96
CA PHE A 6 14.03 -17.16 6.09
C PHE A 6 12.77 -17.29 6.95
N PHE A 7 12.02 -16.19 7.07
CA PHE A 7 10.69 -16.21 7.66
C PHE A 7 9.85 -17.14 6.78
N CYS A 8 9.81 -18.42 7.12
CA CYS A 8 8.83 -19.34 6.57
C CYS A 8 7.49 -18.86 7.09
N LEU A 9 6.70 -18.25 6.21
CA LEU A 9 5.34 -17.89 6.56
C LEU A 9 4.59 -19.19 6.87
N PRO A 10 3.73 -19.20 7.90
CA PRO A 10 2.88 -20.35 8.14
C PRO A 10 1.97 -20.59 6.93
N ASP A 11 1.62 -21.85 6.69
CA ASP A 11 0.61 -22.19 5.68
C ASP A 11 -0.70 -21.48 6.01
N ILE A 12 -1.18 -20.66 5.08
CA ILE A 12 -2.41 -19.89 5.27
C ILE A 12 -3.59 -20.80 4.94
N PRO A 13 -4.54 -21.02 5.88
CA PRO A 13 -5.70 -21.87 5.60
C PRO A 13 -6.60 -21.28 4.52
N ASP A 14 -7.23 -22.12 3.69
CA ASP A 14 -8.19 -21.69 2.65
C ASP A 14 -9.38 -20.88 3.20
N SER A 15 -9.66 -20.98 4.49
CA SER A 15 -10.71 -20.18 5.16
C SER A 15 -10.29 -18.73 5.41
N CYS A 16 -9.01 -18.40 5.26
CA CYS A 16 -8.47 -17.06 5.41
C CYS A 16 -8.81 -16.23 4.18
N PRO A 17 -9.51 -15.09 4.33
CA PRO A 17 -9.85 -14.20 3.21
C PRO A 17 -8.67 -13.30 2.81
N PHE A 18 -7.44 -13.66 3.19
CA PHE A 18 -6.25 -12.87 2.90
C PHE A 18 -5.18 -13.76 2.29
N THR A 19 -4.45 -13.22 1.33
CA THR A 19 -3.19 -13.80 0.85
C THR A 19 -2.05 -12.85 1.17
N ILE A 20 -0.83 -13.36 1.19
CA ILE A 20 0.37 -12.57 1.36
C ILE A 20 1.47 -13.10 0.44
N SER A 21 2.16 -12.21 -0.25
CA SER A 21 3.34 -12.52 -1.05
C SER A 21 4.46 -11.56 -0.71
N ARG A 22 5.70 -12.04 -0.75
CA ARG A 22 6.86 -11.23 -0.43
C ARG A 22 7.30 -10.46 -1.68
N LEU A 23 7.54 -9.17 -1.52
CA LEU A 23 8.06 -8.35 -2.61
C LEU A 23 9.56 -8.56 -2.74
N LEU A 24 10.06 -8.57 -3.97
CA LEU A 24 11.49 -8.65 -4.25
C LEU A 24 12.08 -7.26 -4.43
N THR A 25 13.33 -7.07 -4.01
CA THR A 25 14.13 -5.88 -4.30
C THR A 25 14.45 -5.80 -5.81
N PRO A 26 14.99 -4.68 -6.32
CA PRO A 26 15.44 -4.59 -7.71
C PRO A 26 16.53 -5.62 -8.07
N SER A 27 17.32 -6.08 -7.08
CA SER A 27 18.31 -7.15 -7.25
C SER A 27 17.69 -8.57 -7.30
N GLY A 28 16.38 -8.69 -7.07
CA GLY A 28 15.67 -9.98 -7.00
C GLY A 28 15.77 -10.65 -5.62
N GLU A 29 16.26 -9.95 -4.60
CA GLU A 29 16.39 -10.48 -3.25
C GLU A 29 15.08 -10.32 -2.47
N ALA A 30 14.88 -11.18 -1.47
CA ALA A 30 13.71 -11.11 -0.61
C ALA A 30 13.75 -9.83 0.25
N SER A 31 12.72 -8.98 0.15
CA SER A 31 12.66 -7.72 0.90
C SER A 31 12.04 -7.89 2.29
N ALA A 32 12.02 -6.81 3.09
CA ALA A 32 11.23 -6.71 4.30
C ALA A 32 9.81 -6.16 4.03
N SER A 33 9.31 -6.33 2.81
CA SER A 33 8.01 -5.84 2.37
C SER A 33 7.16 -6.96 1.76
N TRP A 34 5.86 -6.87 1.96
CA TRP A 34 4.86 -7.85 1.53
C TRP A 34 3.69 -7.14 0.86
N LEU A 35 3.11 -7.81 -0.13
CA LEU A 35 1.79 -7.52 -0.67
C LEU A 35 0.79 -8.44 0.04
N ILE A 36 -0.21 -7.87 0.68
CA ILE A 36 -1.36 -8.56 1.23
C ILE A 36 -2.55 -8.25 0.32
N ARG A 37 -3.32 -9.26 -0.07
CA ARG A 37 -4.57 -9.07 -0.81
C ARG A 37 -5.73 -9.56 0.02
N GLU A 38 -6.83 -8.83 0.00
CA GLU A 38 -8.04 -9.12 0.75
C GLU A 38 -9.16 -9.59 -0.19
N HIS A 39 -9.82 -10.69 0.14
CA HIS A 39 -11.05 -11.13 -0.50
C HIS A 39 -12.24 -10.63 0.34
N ASP A 40 -12.76 -9.46 -0.02
CA ASP A 40 -13.82 -8.80 0.70
C ASP A 40 -15.21 -9.08 0.11
N GLN A 41 -16.26 -8.72 0.86
CA GLN A 41 -17.65 -8.95 0.48
C GLN A 41 -18.25 -7.88 -0.45
N TYR A 42 -17.54 -6.77 -0.66
CA TYR A 42 -17.93 -5.66 -1.54
C TYR A 42 -17.37 -5.85 -2.96
N GLY A 43 -16.36 -6.71 -3.10
CA GLY A 43 -15.74 -7.05 -4.39
C GLY A 43 -14.71 -6.02 -4.84
N GLU A 44 -14.05 -5.35 -3.89
CA GLU A 44 -13.02 -4.33 -4.17
C GLU A 44 -11.63 -4.96 -4.32
N TYR A 45 -11.35 -6.07 -3.63
CA TYR A 45 -10.09 -6.81 -3.64
C TYR A 45 -8.82 -5.98 -3.37
N PRO A 46 -8.80 -5.16 -2.30
CA PRO A 46 -7.73 -4.18 -2.11
C PRO A 46 -6.37 -4.83 -1.85
N HIS A 47 -5.33 -4.17 -2.35
CA HIS A 47 -3.93 -4.43 -2.06
C HIS A 47 -3.48 -3.62 -0.85
N ILE A 48 -2.99 -4.32 0.17
CA ILE A 48 -2.42 -3.76 1.39
C ILE A 48 -0.92 -4.05 1.38
N TYR A 49 -0.08 -3.01 1.38
CA TYR A 49 1.38 -3.21 1.42
C TYR A 49 1.86 -3.14 2.86
N ALA A 50 2.66 -4.10 3.30
CA ALA A 50 3.23 -4.12 4.65
C ALA A 50 4.75 -4.13 4.58
N LYS A 51 5.42 -3.32 5.40
CA LYS A 51 6.89 -3.29 5.53
C LYS A 51 7.30 -3.39 6.99
N VAL A 52 8.20 -4.30 7.32
CA VAL A 52 8.78 -4.42 8.67
C VAL A 52 10.07 -3.62 8.71
N CYS A 53 10.07 -2.50 9.43
CA CYS A 53 11.24 -1.65 9.62
C CYS A 53 11.89 -1.95 10.97
N THR A 54 13.22 -2.04 10.99
CA THR A 54 14.02 -2.30 12.20
C THR A 54 14.93 -1.12 12.50
N SER A 55 15.06 -0.73 13.77
CA SER A 55 16.08 0.24 14.19
C SER A 55 17.48 -0.30 13.86
N PRO A 56 18.42 0.52 13.35
CA PRO A 56 19.80 0.08 13.18
C PRO A 56 20.33 -0.40 14.54
N ARG A 57 20.94 -1.59 14.55
CA ARG A 57 21.64 -2.05 15.75
C ARG A 57 22.77 -1.07 16.03
N ARG A 58 22.80 -0.49 17.23
CA ARG A 58 23.97 0.27 17.65
C ARG A 58 25.17 -0.65 17.56
N GLN A 59 26.14 -0.26 16.75
CA GLN A 59 27.45 -0.89 16.67
C GLN A 59 28.27 -0.47 17.90
N GLU A 60 27.67 -0.64 19.09
CA GLU A 60 28.32 -0.36 20.36
C GLU A 60 29.16 -1.58 20.77
N ASP A 61 30.28 -1.23 21.41
CA ASP A 61 31.51 -1.98 21.54
C ASP A 61 31.33 -3.41 22.04
N ASP A 62 32.23 -4.29 21.59
CA ASP A 62 32.28 -5.72 21.85
C ASP A 62 32.64 -6.05 23.31
N ASP A 63 31.97 -5.41 24.27
CA ASP A 63 32.24 -5.50 25.72
C ASP A 63 31.74 -6.82 26.34
N GLY A 64 31.42 -7.83 25.53
CA GLY A 64 31.11 -9.19 26.00
C GLY A 64 29.85 -9.33 26.86
N CYS A 65 28.98 -8.32 26.94
CA CYS A 65 27.77 -8.40 27.75
C CYS A 65 26.70 -9.27 27.05
N PRO A 66 26.25 -10.37 27.68
CA PRO A 66 25.47 -11.42 27.00
C PRO A 66 24.00 -11.09 26.69
N GLU A 67 23.48 -9.93 27.13
CA GLU A 67 22.07 -9.55 26.93
C GLU A 67 21.97 -8.24 26.13
N LYS A 68 22.17 -8.34 24.80
CA LYS A 68 21.91 -7.19 23.92
C LYS A 68 20.38 -6.99 23.80
N PRO A 69 19.86 -5.78 24.06
CA PRO A 69 18.43 -5.51 23.90
C PRO A 69 17.99 -5.79 22.46
N ALA A 70 16.78 -6.32 22.31
CA ALA A 70 16.21 -6.59 20.99
C ALA A 70 16.10 -5.29 20.18
N ALA A 71 16.38 -5.36 18.88
CA ALA A 71 16.18 -4.23 17.98
C ALA A 71 14.69 -3.84 17.96
N HIS A 72 14.42 -2.54 17.98
CA HIS A 72 13.04 -2.04 17.91
C HIS A 72 12.52 -2.27 16.50
N LYS A 73 11.22 -2.60 16.39
CA LYS A 73 10.55 -2.85 15.13
C LYS A 73 9.30 -1.99 15.01
N VAL A 74 8.92 -1.65 13.79
CA VAL A 74 7.62 -1.07 13.44
C VAL A 74 7.15 -1.67 12.13
N ILE A 75 5.84 -1.91 12.00
CA ILE A 75 5.23 -2.34 10.74
C ILE A 75 4.58 -1.12 10.11
N VAL A 76 5.02 -0.76 8.90
CA VAL A 76 4.38 0.27 8.08
C VAL A 76 3.38 -0.43 7.15
N LEU A 77 2.12 -0.02 7.20
CA LEU A 77 1.05 -0.47 6.32
C LEU A 77 0.70 0.65 5.34
N SER A 78 0.51 0.35 4.06
CA SER A 78 -0.22 1.18 3.11
C SER A 78 -1.64 0.68 3.06
N ASP A 79 -2.56 1.51 3.52
CA ASP A 79 -3.98 1.21 3.66
C ASP A 79 -4.24 -0.01 4.57
N THR A 80 -5.50 -0.38 4.71
CA THR A 80 -5.98 -1.42 5.63
C THR A 80 -7.17 -2.21 5.09
N GLY A 81 -7.59 -1.96 3.85
CA GLY A 81 -8.62 -2.76 3.23
C GLY A 81 -10.04 -2.47 3.73
N CYS A 82 -10.94 -3.38 3.38
CA CYS A 82 -12.39 -3.35 3.60
C CYS A 82 -12.84 -3.80 4.99
N ALA A 83 -11.91 -4.09 5.90
CA ALA A 83 -12.16 -4.68 7.22
C ALA A 83 -12.92 -6.02 7.20
N THR A 84 -12.61 -6.88 6.23
CA THR A 84 -13.16 -8.23 6.15
C THR A 84 -13.03 -8.95 7.48
N GLU A 85 -14.12 -9.59 7.88
CA GLU A 85 -14.20 -10.31 9.13
C GLU A 85 -14.95 -11.63 8.93
N THR A 86 -14.21 -12.73 8.82
CA THR A 86 -14.78 -14.06 8.60
C THR A 86 -14.52 -14.97 9.78
N LEU A 87 -15.45 -15.89 10.07
CA LEU A 87 -15.23 -16.93 11.05
C LEU A 87 -14.33 -18.02 10.46
N ASN A 88 -13.42 -18.55 11.26
CA ASN A 88 -12.67 -19.74 10.89
C ASN A 88 -13.61 -20.97 11.02
N THR A 89 -14.17 -21.40 9.89
CA THR A 89 -15.18 -22.47 9.83
C THR A 89 -14.67 -23.83 10.31
N LYS A 90 -13.35 -24.09 10.20
CA LYS A 90 -12.72 -25.31 10.74
C LYS A 90 -12.92 -25.42 12.25
N LEU A 91 -12.90 -24.29 12.96
CA LEU A 91 -13.07 -24.24 14.41
C LEU A 91 -14.53 -24.29 14.87
N GLN A 92 -15.48 -23.97 13.98
CA GLN A 92 -16.90 -23.95 14.34
C GLN A 92 -17.50 -25.36 14.50
N ARG A 93 -16.98 -26.35 13.76
CA ARG A 93 -17.50 -27.73 13.82
C ARG A 93 -17.21 -28.41 15.16
N CYS A 94 -16.14 -28.03 15.85
CA CYS A 94 -15.77 -28.64 17.13
C CYS A 94 -16.71 -28.26 18.29
N ASP A 95 -17.39 -27.11 18.23
CA ASP A 95 -18.26 -26.64 19.33
C ASP A 95 -19.64 -27.34 19.35
N ALA A 96 -20.09 -27.91 18.21
CA ALA A 96 -21.48 -28.39 18.06
C ALA A 96 -21.72 -29.80 18.63
N ASP A 97 -20.70 -30.67 18.66
CA ASP A 97 -20.89 -32.07 19.01
C ASP A 97 -20.82 -32.36 20.53
N GLY A 98 -20.60 -31.35 21.37
CA GLY A 98 -20.59 -31.49 22.84
C GLY A 98 -19.56 -32.48 23.39
N LEU A 99 -18.76 -33.09 22.51
CA LEU A 99 -17.64 -33.95 22.84
C LEU A 99 -16.44 -33.04 23.09
N ASN A 100 -16.14 -32.87 24.37
CA ASN A 100 -14.99 -32.20 24.96
C ASN A 100 -13.63 -32.82 24.53
N GLU A 101 -13.54 -33.42 23.35
CA GLU A 101 -12.26 -33.87 22.81
C GLU A 101 -11.47 -32.62 22.44
N ILE A 102 -10.46 -32.37 23.28
CA ILE A 102 -9.39 -31.40 23.15
C ILE A 102 -8.55 -31.78 21.92
N TYR A 103 -9.14 -31.77 20.73
CA TYR A 103 -8.37 -31.69 19.50
C TYR A 103 -7.69 -30.34 19.54
N SER A 104 -6.39 -30.41 19.81
CA SER A 104 -5.52 -29.27 19.86
C SER A 104 -5.57 -28.63 18.49
N THR A 105 -6.31 -27.53 18.37
CA THR A 105 -6.23 -26.63 17.23
C THR A 105 -4.74 -26.38 16.96
N PRO A 106 -4.27 -26.43 15.70
CA PRO A 106 -2.91 -26.04 15.37
C PRO A 106 -2.57 -24.77 16.16
N PRO A 107 -1.56 -24.79 17.02
CA PRO A 107 -1.30 -23.68 17.92
C PRO A 107 -1.14 -22.39 17.12
N GLY A 108 -2.09 -21.46 17.23
CA GLY A 108 -1.98 -20.12 16.66
C GLY A 108 -3.05 -19.70 15.65
N GLU A 109 -3.87 -20.59 15.09
CA GLU A 109 -4.94 -20.14 14.17
C GLU A 109 -6.01 -19.30 14.90
N PRO A 110 -6.38 -18.11 14.39
CA PRO A 110 -7.40 -17.29 15.02
C PRO A 110 -8.80 -17.87 14.76
N ARG A 111 -9.69 -17.73 15.75
CA ARG A 111 -11.13 -18.07 15.62
C ARG A 111 -11.83 -17.27 14.52
N ARG A 112 -11.31 -16.08 14.24
CA ARG A 112 -11.91 -15.10 13.34
C ARG A 112 -10.80 -14.40 12.60
N TRP A 113 -10.87 -14.41 11.28
CA TRP A 113 -9.96 -13.71 10.41
C TRP A 113 -10.41 -12.26 10.26
N ASN A 114 -9.48 -11.34 10.45
CA ASN A 114 -9.51 -9.94 10.04
C ASN A 114 -8.05 -9.50 9.84
N LEU A 115 -7.82 -8.28 9.34
CA LEU A 115 -6.47 -7.79 9.07
C LEU A 115 -5.55 -7.93 10.30
N ARG A 116 -6.02 -7.62 11.51
CA ARG A 116 -5.20 -7.71 12.71
C ARG A 116 -4.81 -9.14 13.04
N THR A 117 -5.78 -10.07 13.09
CA THR A 117 -5.48 -11.47 13.41
C THR A 117 -4.64 -12.13 12.32
N PHE A 118 -4.80 -11.71 11.07
CA PHE A 118 -3.96 -12.14 9.96
C PHE A 118 -2.51 -11.69 10.12
N LEU A 119 -2.29 -10.42 10.47
CA LEU A 119 -0.96 -9.90 10.79
C LEU A 119 -0.37 -10.59 12.01
N GLU A 120 -1.16 -10.84 13.06
CA GLU A 120 -0.74 -11.56 14.26
C GLU A 120 -0.37 -13.02 13.98
N TYR A 121 -1.00 -13.64 12.98
CA TYR A 121 -0.67 -14.99 12.52
C TYR A 121 0.60 -15.04 11.66
N THR A 122 0.91 -13.95 10.96
CA THR A 122 1.98 -13.90 9.95
C THR A 122 3.18 -13.05 10.41
N ILE A 123 3.17 -11.75 10.09
CA ILE A 123 4.34 -10.87 10.20
C ILE A 123 4.45 -10.13 11.55
N ASN A 124 3.45 -10.25 12.43
CA ASN A 124 3.44 -9.66 13.77
C ASN A 124 3.03 -10.65 14.88
N PRO A 125 3.74 -11.78 15.03
CA PRO A 125 3.41 -12.79 16.04
C PRO A 125 3.21 -12.18 17.43
N GLY A 126 2.04 -12.43 18.01
CA GLY A 126 1.65 -11.92 19.33
C GLY A 126 1.26 -10.42 19.38
N GLY A 127 1.19 -9.73 18.24
CA GLY A 127 0.72 -8.34 18.16
C GLY A 127 1.56 -7.36 19.00
N GLN A 128 2.88 -7.57 18.99
CA GLN A 128 3.84 -6.83 19.81
C GLN A 128 4.47 -5.66 19.06
N THR A 129 4.54 -5.74 17.73
CA THR A 129 5.12 -4.68 16.89
C THR A 129 4.08 -3.59 16.65
N PRO A 130 4.40 -2.31 16.90
CA PRO A 130 3.51 -1.19 16.61
C PRO A 130 3.32 -1.00 15.11
N TYR A 131 2.21 -0.33 14.75
CA TYR A 131 1.85 -0.04 13.36
C TYR A 131 1.95 1.46 13.05
N VAL A 132 2.45 1.77 11.86
CA VAL A 132 2.24 3.05 11.17
C VAL A 132 1.39 2.75 9.95
N VAL A 133 0.26 3.43 9.78
CA VAL A 133 -0.65 3.23 8.64
C VAL A 133 -0.63 4.47 7.77
N ILE A 134 -0.19 4.35 6.52
CA ILE A 134 -0.28 5.37 5.49
C ILE A 134 -1.64 5.19 4.80
N THR A 135 -2.54 6.15 4.90
CA THR A 135 -3.82 6.13 4.16
C THR A 135 -3.64 6.84 2.83
N THR A 136 -3.56 6.11 1.72
CA THR A 136 -3.37 6.71 0.38
C THR A 136 -4.49 7.70 0.06
N HIS A 137 -5.71 7.41 0.50
CA HIS A 137 -6.87 8.31 0.52
C HIS A 137 -7.95 7.77 1.48
N CYS A 138 -9.08 8.47 1.60
CA CYS A 138 -10.08 8.17 2.63
C CYS A 138 -11.19 7.18 2.26
N HIS A 139 -11.19 6.54 1.09
CA HIS A 139 -12.27 5.59 0.74
C HIS A 139 -12.29 4.34 1.64
N TYR A 140 -13.48 3.76 1.80
CA TYR A 140 -13.80 2.72 2.78
C TYR A 140 -12.95 1.46 2.60
N ASP A 141 -12.68 1.08 1.37
CA ASP A 141 -11.85 -0.03 0.93
C ASP A 141 -10.37 0.14 1.25
N HIS A 142 -9.96 1.31 1.74
CA HIS A 142 -8.59 1.58 2.20
C HIS A 142 -8.51 1.77 3.72
N ILE A 143 -9.54 2.34 4.36
CA ILE A 143 -9.44 2.78 5.75
C ILE A 143 -10.18 1.91 6.76
N LEU A 144 -11.13 1.07 6.35
CA LEU A 144 -12.00 0.37 7.30
C LEU A 144 -11.21 -0.54 8.25
N GLY A 145 -10.16 -1.20 7.76
CA GLY A 145 -9.34 -2.11 8.56
C GLY A 145 -8.58 -1.45 9.72
N ILE A 146 -8.40 -0.12 9.71
CA ILE A 146 -7.78 0.65 10.81
C ILE A 146 -8.49 0.34 12.15
N GLY A 147 -9.82 0.22 12.14
CA GLY A 147 -10.60 -0.08 13.34
C GLY A 147 -10.27 -1.44 13.95
N LYS A 148 -9.78 -2.41 13.15
CA LYS A 148 -9.40 -3.76 13.60
C LYS A 148 -8.02 -3.78 14.23
N LEU A 149 -7.13 -2.85 13.86
CA LEU A 149 -5.78 -2.75 14.41
C LEU A 149 -5.76 -2.21 15.85
N MET A 150 -6.81 -1.53 16.28
CA MET A 150 -6.92 -1.02 17.65
C MET A 150 -7.14 -2.16 18.65
N LYS A 151 -6.37 -2.18 19.75
CA LYS A 151 -6.67 -3.11 20.85
C LYS A 151 -7.99 -2.68 21.51
N PRO A 152 -8.95 -3.61 21.73
CA PRO A 152 -10.15 -3.27 22.47
C PRO A 152 -9.73 -2.77 23.86
N THR A 153 -10.11 -1.54 24.19
CA THR A 153 -9.88 -1.00 25.52
C THR A 153 -10.59 -1.95 26.50
N PRO A 154 -9.87 -2.61 27.44
CA PRO A 154 -10.52 -3.47 28.40
C PRO A 154 -11.59 -2.65 29.12
N PRO A 155 -12.82 -3.19 29.26
CA PRO A 155 -13.90 -2.44 29.88
C PRO A 155 -13.45 -1.95 31.25
N ALA A 156 -13.60 -0.64 31.52
CA ALA A 156 -13.02 0.07 32.65
C ALA A 156 -13.41 -0.44 34.06
N ARG A 157 -14.13 -1.57 34.16
CA ARG A 157 -14.76 -2.09 35.38
C ARG A 157 -14.17 -3.38 35.95
N ALA A 158 -13.15 -3.99 35.35
CA ALA A 158 -12.54 -5.23 35.87
C ALA A 158 -11.25 -5.03 36.68
N ARG A 159 -11.12 -3.93 37.44
CA ARG A 159 -10.04 -3.77 38.44
C ARG A 159 -10.40 -4.55 39.72
N CYS A 160 -10.44 -5.87 39.64
CA CYS A 160 -10.40 -6.70 40.84
C CYS A 160 -8.95 -6.77 41.31
N PHE A 161 -8.70 -6.21 42.49
CA PHE A 161 -7.43 -6.22 43.19
C PHE A 161 -6.96 -7.67 43.43
N SER A 162 -6.09 -8.17 42.54
CA SER A 162 -5.27 -9.35 42.85
C SER A 162 -4.00 -8.88 43.55
N PRO A 163 -3.72 -9.33 44.80
CA PRO A 163 -2.53 -8.93 45.52
C PRO A 163 -1.30 -9.73 45.09
N LYS A 164 -0.21 -8.99 44.83
CA LYS A 164 1.20 -9.40 44.95
C LYS A 164 1.72 -10.42 43.93
N THR A 165 1.91 -9.97 42.70
CA THR A 165 3.00 -10.46 41.86
C THR A 165 3.64 -9.26 41.18
N ARG A 166 4.92 -8.99 41.49
CA ARG A 166 5.73 -7.94 40.83
C ARG A 166 6.03 -8.40 39.39
N HIS A 167 5.03 -8.37 38.53
CA HIS A 167 5.21 -8.41 37.09
C HIS A 167 5.06 -6.98 36.57
N MET A 168 5.85 -6.62 35.56
CA MET A 168 5.80 -5.31 34.89
C MET A 168 4.34 -4.88 34.68
N SER A 169 4.03 -3.63 35.03
CA SER A 169 2.67 -3.14 35.01
C SER A 169 2.12 -3.21 33.58
N HIS A 170 1.04 -3.98 33.40
CA HIS A 170 0.30 -4.15 32.14
C HIS A 170 -0.12 -2.82 31.49
N GLU A 171 -0.11 -1.73 32.26
CA GLU A 171 -0.44 -0.37 31.86
C GLU A 171 0.64 0.27 30.96
N GLN A 172 1.92 -0.13 31.08
CA GLN A 172 2.99 0.38 30.20
C GLN A 172 2.97 -0.27 28.80
N LEU A 173 2.70 -1.58 28.70
CA LEU A 173 2.56 -2.24 27.38
C LEU A 173 1.31 -1.77 26.61
N SER A 174 0.27 -1.32 27.31
CA SER A 174 -1.01 -0.94 26.68
C SER A 174 -0.90 0.34 25.85
N ARG A 175 0.02 1.28 26.20
CA ARG A 175 0.21 2.54 25.45
C ARG A 175 0.90 2.36 24.09
N VAL A 176 1.58 1.24 23.86
CA VAL A 176 2.43 1.02 22.67
C VAL A 176 1.64 0.52 21.45
N THR A 177 0.30 0.40 21.54
CA THR A 177 -0.46 -0.44 20.59
C THR A 177 -1.47 0.29 19.71
N THR A 178 -1.68 1.59 19.90
CA THR A 178 -2.53 2.37 18.98
C THR A 178 -1.73 2.66 17.70
N PRO A 179 -2.26 2.35 16.50
CA PRO A 179 -1.57 2.66 15.25
C PRO A 179 -1.39 4.17 15.08
N THR A 180 -0.24 4.60 14.58
CA THR A 180 -0.03 5.97 14.08
C THR A 180 -0.59 6.02 12.66
N VAL A 181 -1.64 6.81 12.40
CA VAL A 181 -2.23 6.94 11.07
C VAL A 181 -1.73 8.21 10.39
N LEU A 182 -1.06 8.05 9.25
CA LEU A 182 -0.56 9.12 8.39
C LEU A 182 -1.56 9.38 7.26
N THR A 183 -1.99 10.64 7.14
CA THR A 183 -2.89 11.09 6.05
C THR A 183 -2.29 12.33 5.38
N SER A 184 -2.55 12.52 4.09
CA SER A 184 -2.06 13.66 3.31
C SER A 184 -2.38 15.00 3.97
N SER A 185 -1.39 15.89 4.08
CA SER A 185 -1.60 17.26 4.56
C SER A 185 -2.19 18.21 3.51
N HIS A 186 -2.34 17.77 2.26
CA HIS A 186 -2.74 18.61 1.12
C HIS A 186 -4.12 19.25 1.28
N ASP A 187 -5.14 18.46 1.63
CA ASP A 187 -6.50 18.94 1.88
C ASP A 187 -7.07 18.34 3.17
N LYS A 188 -6.59 18.87 4.30
CA LYS A 188 -7.01 18.44 5.63
C LYS A 188 -8.52 18.57 5.84
N SER A 189 -9.16 19.52 5.14
CA SER A 189 -10.59 19.80 5.27
C SER A 189 -11.45 18.74 4.61
N PHE A 190 -10.92 18.03 3.60
CA PHE A 190 -11.61 16.89 2.99
C PHE A 190 -11.81 15.73 3.97
N VAL A 191 -10.89 15.55 4.92
CA VAL A 191 -10.94 14.46 5.90
C VAL A 191 -11.45 14.94 7.28
N THR A 192 -11.21 16.19 7.65
CA THR A 192 -11.58 16.74 8.96
C THR A 192 -12.58 17.89 8.88
N PRO A 193 -13.58 17.95 9.77
CA PRO A 193 -13.86 17.07 10.92
C PRO A 193 -14.37 15.67 10.50
N TYR A 194 -14.59 14.75 11.45
CA TYR A 194 -15.06 13.38 11.17
C TYR A 194 -16.31 13.29 10.29
N ALA A 195 -17.19 14.30 10.32
CA ALA A 195 -18.34 14.36 9.42
C ALA A 195 -17.93 14.39 7.94
N ASN A 196 -16.79 15.01 7.62
CA ASN A 196 -16.21 15.02 6.28
C ASN A 196 -15.65 13.64 5.94
N LEU A 197 -14.83 13.03 6.81
CA LEU A 197 -14.39 11.64 6.62
C LEU A 197 -15.56 10.66 6.37
N GLN A 198 -16.64 10.73 7.16
CA GLN A 198 -17.81 9.87 6.99
C GLN A 198 -18.52 10.11 5.64
N ARG A 199 -18.53 11.34 5.16
CA ARG A 199 -19.14 11.72 3.88
C ARG A 199 -18.28 11.28 2.69
N HIS A 200 -16.99 11.54 2.76
CA HIS A 200 -16.05 11.39 1.65
C HIS A 200 -15.48 9.97 1.53
N SER A 201 -15.44 9.20 2.60
CA SER A 201 -15.00 7.80 2.56
C SER A 201 -15.90 6.83 1.79
N LEU A 202 -17.06 7.29 1.32
CA LEU A 202 -18.12 6.45 0.74
C LEU A 202 -18.67 5.38 1.70
N SER A 203 -18.21 5.27 2.95
CA SER A 203 -18.71 4.29 3.92
C SER A 203 -20.24 4.31 4.03
N SER A 204 -20.85 5.50 3.99
CA SER A 204 -22.30 5.66 4.10
C SER A 204 -23.08 5.02 2.93
N SER A 205 -22.50 4.97 1.72
CA SER A 205 -23.18 4.42 0.54
C SER A 205 -23.34 2.91 0.60
N VAL A 206 -22.44 2.24 1.33
CA VAL A 206 -22.47 0.80 1.61
C VAL A 206 -23.04 0.48 2.99
N GLY A 207 -23.62 1.47 3.69
CA GLY A 207 -24.27 1.28 4.99
C GLY A 207 -23.31 1.10 6.17
N LEU A 208 -22.09 1.63 6.06
CA LEU A 208 -21.01 1.53 7.04
C LEU A 208 -20.68 2.88 7.70
N TYR A 209 -19.95 2.80 8.81
CA TYR A 209 -19.36 3.95 9.47
C TYR A 209 -17.85 3.96 9.21
N ALA A 210 -17.32 5.12 8.82
CA ALA A 210 -15.89 5.32 8.72
C ALA A 210 -15.24 5.13 10.11
N PRO A 211 -14.04 4.56 10.21
CA PRO A 211 -13.39 4.35 11.49
C PRO A 211 -12.97 5.70 12.11
N ARG A 212 -12.93 5.75 13.43
CA ARG A 212 -12.44 6.91 14.18
C ARG A 212 -10.99 6.66 14.57
N TYR A 213 -10.08 7.52 14.10
CA TYR A 213 -8.67 7.45 14.41
C TYR A 213 -8.06 8.85 14.53
N ALA A 214 -6.91 8.95 15.20
CA ALA A 214 -6.15 10.18 15.28
C ALA A 214 -5.24 10.30 14.05
N ILE A 215 -5.29 11.45 13.38
CA ILE A 215 -4.52 11.71 12.16
C ILE A 215 -3.20 12.39 12.54
N THR A 216 -2.11 11.87 12.00
CA THR A 216 -0.84 12.56 11.86
C THR A 216 -0.71 13.00 10.41
N TRP A 217 -0.47 14.29 10.17
CA TRP A 217 -0.43 14.84 8.82
C TRP A 217 0.93 14.58 8.19
N ALA A 218 0.93 13.93 7.02
CA ALA A 218 2.12 13.68 6.23
C ALA A 218 2.32 14.83 5.23
N GLU A 219 3.44 15.52 5.36
CA GLU A 219 3.83 16.60 4.45
C GLU A 219 4.38 16.02 3.14
N ASP A 220 4.30 16.79 2.07
CA ASP A 220 4.81 16.39 0.77
C ASP A 220 6.33 16.17 0.82
N LEU A 221 6.82 15.11 0.17
CA LEU A 221 8.23 14.70 0.17
C LEU A 221 8.81 14.38 1.57
N SER A 222 7.97 14.26 2.60
CA SER A 222 8.41 13.85 3.93
C SER A 222 8.71 12.36 3.98
N GLU A 223 9.70 11.99 4.78
CA GLU A 223 10.00 10.59 5.06
C GLU A 223 9.08 10.09 6.19
N VAL A 224 8.54 8.88 6.02
CA VAL A 224 7.78 8.20 7.07
C VAL A 224 8.75 7.72 8.15
N GLN A 225 8.62 8.32 9.34
CA GLN A 225 9.41 7.98 10.52
C GLN A 225 8.50 7.56 11.67
N TRP A 226 8.93 6.58 12.44
CA TRP A 226 8.28 6.20 13.68
C TRP A 226 9.14 6.61 14.87
N HIS A 227 8.52 7.29 15.84
CA HIS A 227 9.18 7.74 17.04
C HIS A 227 8.64 7.04 18.27
N PHE A 228 9.53 6.54 19.11
CA PHE A 228 9.23 5.99 20.42
C PHE A 228 9.91 6.81 21.51
N SER A 229 9.12 7.26 22.47
CA SER A 229 9.61 7.97 23.65
C SER A 229 9.27 7.16 24.88
N ASP A 230 10.29 6.59 25.51
CA ASP A 230 10.08 5.90 26.79
C ASP A 230 9.86 6.94 27.88
N THR A 231 8.63 7.03 28.37
CA THR A 231 8.25 7.93 29.48
C THR A 231 8.31 7.23 30.83
N SER A 232 9.03 6.11 30.98
CA SER A 232 9.24 5.45 32.27
C SER A 232 10.09 6.32 33.22
N LYS A 233 9.55 7.47 33.64
CA LYS A 233 10.01 8.15 34.83
C LYS A 233 9.47 7.34 36.01
N ASP A 234 10.34 6.59 36.67
CA ASP A 234 10.09 6.09 38.01
C ASP A 234 9.77 7.30 38.89
N SER A 235 8.48 7.50 39.16
CA SER A 235 7.97 8.63 39.94
C SER A 235 8.46 8.64 41.39
N ASP A 236 9.15 7.57 41.82
CA ASP A 236 9.58 7.36 43.20
C ASP A 236 11.06 7.71 43.43
N SER A 237 11.82 8.05 42.38
CA SER A 237 13.20 8.51 42.53
C SER A 237 13.23 10.02 42.83
N VAL A 238 13.37 10.37 44.12
CA VAL A 238 13.45 11.76 44.63
C VAL A 238 14.78 12.44 44.29
N ALA A 239 15.71 11.77 43.61
CA ALA A 239 17.00 12.34 43.22
C ALA A 239 16.91 13.08 41.86
N PRO A 240 17.35 14.34 41.77
CA PRO A 240 17.44 15.09 40.52
C PRO A 240 18.65 14.62 39.71
N VAL A 241 18.59 13.39 39.18
CA VAL A 241 19.54 12.92 38.17
C VAL A 241 18.95 13.27 36.81
N SER A 242 19.75 13.90 35.94
CA SER A 242 19.39 14.28 34.58
C SER A 242 18.88 13.06 33.81
N SER A 243 17.56 12.85 33.80
CA SER A 243 16.92 11.76 33.06
C SER A 243 17.11 12.02 31.56
N ILE A 244 18.05 11.31 30.95
CA ILE A 244 18.25 11.32 29.51
C ILE A 244 17.05 10.59 28.91
N SER A 245 16.11 11.34 28.33
CA SER A 245 15.02 10.79 27.54
C SER A 245 15.61 10.20 26.26
N THR A 246 15.75 8.88 26.20
CA THR A 246 16.18 8.20 24.98
C THR A 246 14.98 8.08 24.04
N SER A 247 14.88 8.98 23.06
CA SER A 247 13.95 8.80 21.94
C SER A 247 14.59 7.89 20.89
N ILE A 248 13.82 6.92 20.41
CA ILE A 248 14.21 6.04 19.31
C ILE A 248 13.43 6.49 18.08
N SER A 249 14.13 6.67 16.97
CA SER A 249 13.54 6.95 15.66
C SER A 249 13.86 5.80 14.71
N ILE A 250 12.83 5.22 14.07
CA ILE A 250 12.99 4.23 13.01
C ILE A 250 12.58 4.88 11.70
N SER A 251 13.55 5.02 10.79
CA SER A 251 13.30 5.42 9.39
C SER A 251 12.74 4.22 8.63
N SER A 252 11.70 4.45 7.83
CA SER A 252 11.14 3.45 6.92
C SER A 252 11.75 3.50 5.52
N ARG A 253 12.50 4.57 5.21
CA ARG A 253 12.92 4.93 3.84
C ARG A 253 11.78 5.08 2.83
N ILE A 254 10.56 5.29 3.33
CA ILE A 254 9.38 5.59 2.52
C ILE A 254 9.20 7.12 2.45
N THR A 255 9.14 7.67 1.24
CA THR A 255 8.86 9.10 0.99
C THR A 255 7.41 9.28 0.56
N VAL A 256 6.69 10.21 1.19
CA VAL A 256 5.32 10.57 0.84
C VAL A 256 5.31 11.53 -0.35
N LEU A 257 4.34 11.37 -1.25
CA LEU A 257 4.12 12.21 -2.42
C LEU A 257 2.65 12.58 -2.50
N HIS A 258 2.26 13.82 -2.24
CA HIS A 258 0.88 14.26 -2.49
C HIS A 258 0.52 14.10 -3.96
N THR A 259 -0.62 13.47 -4.24
CA THR A 259 -1.10 13.22 -5.61
C THR A 259 -2.61 13.45 -5.69
N PRO A 260 -3.08 14.67 -5.40
CA PRO A 260 -4.49 15.00 -5.48
C PRO A 260 -5.01 14.76 -6.90
N GLY A 261 -6.30 14.42 -7.00
CA GLY A 261 -7.00 14.30 -8.27
C GLY A 261 -8.01 13.16 -8.29
N HIS A 262 -7.61 11.96 -7.84
CA HIS A 262 -8.57 10.87 -7.58
C HIS A 262 -9.51 11.29 -6.43
N THR A 263 -8.92 11.67 -5.30
CA THR A 263 -9.56 12.49 -4.26
C THR A 263 -8.67 13.71 -3.94
N PRO A 264 -9.20 14.76 -3.30
CA PRO A 264 -8.40 15.88 -2.81
C PRO A 264 -7.32 15.48 -1.77
N ASP A 265 -7.56 14.44 -0.97
CA ASP A 265 -6.61 13.94 0.04
C ASP A 265 -5.68 12.83 -0.49
N SER A 266 -5.74 12.50 -1.79
CA SER A 266 -4.92 11.44 -2.37
C SER A 266 -3.42 11.69 -2.23
N MET A 267 -2.69 10.66 -1.85
CA MET A 267 -1.24 10.61 -1.83
C MET A 267 -0.69 9.26 -2.29
N SER A 268 0.46 9.33 -2.94
CA SER A 268 1.34 8.22 -3.29
C SER A 268 2.49 8.13 -2.28
N TRP A 269 3.24 7.04 -2.32
CA TRP A 269 4.49 6.92 -1.57
C TRP A 269 5.54 6.14 -2.37
N TYR A 270 6.81 6.39 -2.07
CA TYR A 270 7.96 5.72 -2.70
C TYR A 270 8.79 5.00 -1.65
N ASP A 271 8.98 3.69 -1.80
CA ASP A 271 9.90 2.89 -0.99
C ASP A 271 11.25 2.77 -1.69
N ALA A 272 12.28 3.40 -1.10
CA ALA A 272 13.62 3.41 -1.66
C ALA A 272 14.29 2.03 -1.67
N ASP A 273 13.95 1.12 -0.74
CA ASP A 273 14.56 -0.22 -0.69
C ASP A 273 14.06 -1.11 -1.83
N LEU A 274 12.83 -0.85 -2.30
CA LEU A 274 12.20 -1.59 -3.39
C LEU A 274 12.32 -0.91 -4.74
N ALA A 275 12.75 0.35 -4.78
CA ALA A 275 12.50 1.25 -5.91
C ALA A 275 11.05 1.14 -6.41
N LEU A 276 10.09 1.24 -5.50
CA LEU A 276 8.66 1.03 -5.78
C LEU A 276 7.88 2.29 -5.41
N VAL A 277 7.12 2.84 -6.36
CA VAL A 277 6.11 3.88 -6.10
C VAL A 277 4.73 3.23 -6.04
N CYS A 278 3.99 3.46 -4.95
CA CYS A 278 2.59 3.08 -4.83
C CYS A 278 1.71 4.32 -5.02
N VAL A 279 0.75 4.25 -5.95
CA VAL A 279 -0.06 5.42 -6.36
C VAL A 279 -1.46 5.48 -5.73
N GLY A 280 -1.79 4.54 -4.84
CA GLY A 280 -3.15 4.37 -4.32
C GLY A 280 -4.12 4.11 -5.46
N ASP A 281 -5.23 4.85 -5.48
CA ASP A 281 -6.28 4.78 -6.51
C ASP A 281 -6.13 5.85 -7.60
N SER A 282 -4.98 6.53 -7.66
CA SER A 282 -4.73 7.52 -8.71
C SER A 282 -4.91 6.91 -10.10
N PHE A 283 -4.42 5.67 -10.30
CA PHE A 283 -4.67 4.82 -11.45
C PHE A 283 -4.11 3.40 -11.24
N TYR A 284 -4.69 2.45 -11.97
CA TYR A 284 -4.22 1.06 -12.03
C TYR A 284 -4.69 0.40 -13.33
N VAL A 285 -3.97 -0.64 -13.78
CA VAL A 285 -4.44 -1.44 -14.92
C VAL A 285 -5.68 -2.24 -14.51
N LYS A 286 -6.58 -2.55 -15.44
CA LYS A 286 -7.84 -3.20 -15.10
C LYS A 286 -7.69 -4.65 -14.65
N GLU A 287 -6.61 -5.32 -15.04
CA GLU A 287 -6.30 -6.69 -14.66
C GLU A 287 -4.80 -6.99 -14.80
N THR A 288 -4.32 -7.98 -14.04
CA THR A 288 -2.96 -8.52 -14.09
C THR A 288 -3.00 -10.05 -14.07
N ASP A 289 -1.84 -10.70 -14.21
CA ASP A 289 -1.78 -12.16 -14.04
C ASP A 289 -2.14 -12.57 -12.61
N GLU A 290 -1.76 -11.74 -11.63
CA GLU A 290 -2.08 -11.95 -10.22
C GLU A 290 -3.58 -11.88 -9.94
N THR A 291 -4.32 -10.97 -10.58
CA THR A 291 -5.79 -10.87 -10.43
C THR A 291 -6.51 -11.99 -11.17
N ARG A 292 -6.04 -12.39 -12.35
CA ARG A 292 -6.60 -13.52 -13.12
C ARG A 292 -6.39 -14.87 -12.44
N LYS A 293 -5.29 -15.02 -11.69
CA LYS A 293 -4.91 -16.27 -11.00
C LYS A 293 -5.08 -16.17 -9.48
N ALA A 294 -5.96 -15.29 -8.99
CA ALA A 294 -6.14 -15.14 -7.55
C ALA A 294 -6.62 -16.47 -6.93
N PRO A 295 -6.21 -16.80 -5.69
CA PRO A 295 -6.53 -18.11 -5.08
C PRO A 295 -8.02 -18.39 -4.89
N TRP A 296 -8.85 -17.34 -4.86
CA TRP A 296 -10.31 -17.42 -4.80
C TRP A 296 -10.99 -17.42 -6.17
N GLY A 297 -10.21 -17.58 -7.25
CA GLY A 297 -10.66 -17.49 -8.64
C GLY A 297 -10.39 -16.12 -9.27
N PRO A 298 -10.57 -15.99 -10.59
CA PRO A 298 -10.27 -14.75 -11.30
C PRO A 298 -11.11 -13.58 -10.78
N GLU A 299 -10.43 -12.49 -10.42
CA GLU A 299 -11.08 -11.24 -10.04
C GLU A 299 -11.63 -10.52 -11.27
N PRO A 300 -12.76 -9.80 -11.15
CA PRO A 300 -13.29 -9.01 -12.26
C PRO A 300 -12.30 -7.89 -12.64
N PRO A 301 -12.24 -7.49 -13.92
CA PRO A 301 -11.49 -6.31 -14.29
C PRO A 301 -12.01 -5.05 -13.58
N MET A 302 -11.12 -4.28 -12.98
CA MET A 302 -11.47 -3.11 -12.16
C MET A 302 -11.09 -1.80 -12.86
N PRO A 303 -12.04 -0.92 -13.20
CA PRO A 303 -11.70 0.42 -13.71
C PRO A 303 -11.19 1.34 -12.61
N THR A 304 -10.29 2.25 -12.97
CA THR A 304 -10.01 3.41 -12.13
C THR A 304 -11.31 4.22 -11.97
N MET A 305 -11.84 4.28 -10.75
CA MET A 305 -13.07 4.98 -10.45
C MET A 305 -12.79 6.44 -10.10
N PHE A 306 -13.55 7.37 -10.69
CA PHE A 306 -13.58 8.76 -10.25
C PHE A 306 -14.97 9.10 -9.74
N ASP A 307 -15.01 9.89 -8.68
CA ASP A 307 -16.24 10.38 -8.08
C ASP A 307 -16.48 11.85 -8.43
N VAL A 308 -17.62 12.38 -8.01
CA VAL A 308 -17.96 13.81 -8.21
C VAL A 308 -16.97 14.78 -7.55
N GLU A 309 -16.16 14.29 -6.62
CA GLU A 309 -15.12 15.04 -5.89
C GLU A 309 -13.74 14.95 -6.56
N SER A 310 -13.59 14.11 -7.59
CA SER A 310 -12.36 13.99 -8.35
C SER A 310 -12.12 15.20 -9.26
N ASP A 311 -10.84 15.53 -9.47
CA ASP A 311 -10.40 16.60 -10.36
C ASP A 311 -9.30 16.09 -11.31
N LEU A 312 -9.65 15.94 -12.59
CA LEU A 312 -8.70 15.46 -13.60
C LEU A 312 -7.54 16.42 -13.86
N ALA A 313 -7.70 17.72 -13.62
CA ALA A 313 -6.59 18.66 -13.78
C ALA A 313 -5.57 18.51 -12.66
N ASP A 314 -6.02 18.22 -11.44
CA ASP A 314 -5.15 17.90 -10.31
C ASP A 314 -4.47 16.56 -10.55
N LEU A 315 -5.23 15.55 -10.98
CA LEU A 315 -4.67 14.24 -11.36
C LEU A 315 -3.60 14.39 -12.44
N TRP A 316 -3.87 15.17 -13.50
CA TRP A 316 -2.94 15.38 -14.59
C TRP A 316 -1.61 15.99 -14.11
N ARG A 317 -1.68 16.98 -13.21
CA ARG A 317 -0.50 17.59 -12.58
C ARG A 317 0.24 16.59 -11.68
N SER A 318 -0.50 15.81 -10.91
CA SER A 318 0.03 14.73 -10.07
C SER A 318 0.77 13.68 -10.89
N MET A 319 0.22 13.25 -12.04
CA MET A 319 0.87 12.30 -12.94
C MET A 319 2.15 12.87 -13.56
N GLN A 320 2.15 14.14 -13.96
CA GLN A 320 3.37 14.79 -14.45
C GLN A 320 4.46 14.84 -13.37
N ARG A 321 4.07 15.11 -12.12
CA ARG A 321 4.98 15.13 -10.99
C ARG A 321 5.55 13.75 -10.69
N LEU A 322 4.71 12.71 -10.67
CA LEU A 322 5.14 11.32 -10.50
C LEU A 322 6.09 10.88 -11.63
N LEU A 323 5.82 11.29 -12.87
CA LEU A 323 6.68 10.99 -14.01
C LEU A 323 8.08 11.60 -13.84
N HIS A 324 8.15 12.88 -13.46
CA HIS A 324 9.44 13.53 -13.18
C HIS A 324 10.17 12.87 -12.01
N PHE A 325 9.45 12.51 -10.95
CA PHE A 325 10.02 11.81 -9.81
C PHE A 325 10.58 10.44 -10.21
N ALA A 326 9.81 9.64 -10.96
CA ALA A 326 10.23 8.32 -11.42
C ALA A 326 11.48 8.39 -12.31
N ARG A 327 11.54 9.36 -13.23
CA ARG A 327 12.73 9.62 -14.07
C ARG A 327 13.96 9.96 -13.24
N ALA A 328 13.83 10.89 -12.30
CA ALA A 328 14.94 11.27 -11.43
C ALA A 328 15.46 10.08 -10.60
N ARG A 329 14.57 9.23 -10.10
CA ARG A 329 14.95 8.00 -9.37
C ARG A 329 15.56 6.94 -10.28
N ASN A 330 15.09 6.78 -11.51
CA ASN A 330 15.74 5.90 -12.50
C ASN A 330 17.19 6.33 -12.75
N GLU A 331 17.43 7.63 -12.94
CA GLU A 331 18.79 8.17 -13.13
C GLU A 331 19.68 7.95 -11.88
N GLU A 332 19.12 8.03 -10.68
CA GLU A 332 19.86 7.72 -9.45
C GLU A 332 20.25 6.25 -9.37
N LEU A 333 19.32 5.34 -9.66
CA LEU A 333 19.57 3.89 -9.68
C LEU A 333 20.62 3.50 -10.74
N GLU A 334 20.60 4.17 -11.90
CA GLU A 334 21.63 4.00 -12.93
C GLU A 334 23.01 4.45 -12.44
N ARG A 335 23.10 5.61 -11.80
CA ARG A 335 24.36 6.10 -11.20
C ARG A 335 24.88 5.19 -10.09
N GLU A 336 24.00 4.71 -9.21
CA GLU A 336 24.37 3.77 -8.13
C GLU A 336 24.97 2.48 -8.71
N ARG A 337 24.36 1.93 -9.77
CA ARG A 337 24.87 0.75 -10.47
C ARG A 337 26.24 0.98 -11.11
N GLU A 338 26.48 2.15 -11.70
CA GLU A 338 27.79 2.50 -12.30
C GLU A 338 28.89 2.67 -11.24
N CYS A 339 28.52 3.06 -10.02
CA CYS A 339 29.45 3.26 -8.92
C CYS A 339 29.74 1.98 -8.12
N GLU A 340 28.94 0.93 -8.26
CA GLU A 340 29.24 -0.36 -7.66
C GLU A 340 30.56 -0.90 -8.25
N PRO A 341 31.63 -1.02 -7.46
CA PRO A 341 32.92 -1.48 -7.97
C PRO A 341 32.70 -2.86 -8.58
N GLU A 342 33.11 -3.03 -9.84
CA GLU A 342 33.14 -4.32 -10.53
C GLU A 342 33.62 -5.37 -9.54
N PRO A 343 32.78 -6.36 -9.15
CA PRO A 343 33.15 -7.30 -8.11
C PRO A 343 34.48 -7.93 -8.51
N GLU A 344 35.46 -7.93 -7.60
CA GLU A 344 36.86 -8.36 -7.79
C GLU A 344 37.05 -9.80 -8.32
N ARG A 345 35.99 -10.46 -8.79
CA ARG A 345 36.02 -11.73 -9.52
C ARG A 345 36.96 -11.70 -10.73
N ASN A 346 37.12 -10.56 -11.40
CA ASN A 346 38.09 -10.43 -12.50
C ASN A 346 39.53 -10.12 -12.04
N VAL A 347 39.76 -9.83 -10.75
CA VAL A 347 41.09 -9.58 -10.21
C VAL A 347 41.79 -10.89 -9.84
N ILE A 348 41.06 -11.91 -9.37
CA ILE A 348 41.66 -13.22 -9.04
C ILE A 348 42.07 -14.00 -10.30
N GLU A 349 41.32 -13.93 -11.40
CA GLU A 349 41.73 -14.55 -12.68
C GLU A 349 42.89 -13.82 -13.37
N ARG A 350 43.10 -12.52 -13.12
CA ARG A 350 44.26 -11.79 -13.66
C ARG A 350 45.50 -11.83 -12.76
N LEU A 351 45.34 -12.11 -11.47
CA LEU A 351 46.46 -12.28 -10.54
C LEU A 351 47.04 -13.69 -10.52
N SER A 352 46.38 -14.68 -11.15
CA SER A 352 46.95 -16.03 -11.30
C SER A 352 48.06 -16.10 -12.36
N ASP A 353 48.19 -15.09 -13.22
CA ASP A 353 49.22 -15.07 -14.28
C ASP A 353 50.44 -14.19 -13.98
N HIS A 354 50.37 -13.18 -13.11
CA HIS A 354 51.49 -12.25 -12.87
C HIS A 354 51.74 -12.02 -11.38
N GLY A 355 52.74 -12.70 -10.83
CA GLY A 355 53.25 -12.46 -9.49
C GLY A 355 53.89 -11.07 -9.36
N MET A 356 53.17 -10.10 -8.81
CA MET A 356 53.77 -8.85 -8.32
C MET A 356 53.01 -8.27 -7.11
N LEU A 357 53.80 -7.91 -6.09
CA LEU A 357 53.46 -7.11 -4.93
C LEU A 357 53.09 -5.68 -5.32
N LEU A 358 51.90 -5.19 -4.97
CA LEU A 358 51.61 -3.75 -4.99
C LEU A 358 50.76 -3.24 -3.82
N ARG A 359 51.17 -2.03 -3.40
CA ARG A 359 50.68 -1.16 -2.32
C ARG A 359 49.27 -0.62 -2.54
N GLN A 360 48.54 -0.41 -1.44
CA GLN A 360 47.25 0.31 -1.38
C GLN A 360 47.39 1.84 -1.40
N PRO A 361 46.44 2.57 -2.00
CA PRO A 361 46.24 4.00 -1.76
C PRO A 361 44.97 4.32 -0.95
N ASN A 362 45.06 5.39 -0.14
CA ASN A 362 44.00 5.98 0.68
C ASN A 362 42.94 6.69 -0.17
N ALA A 363 41.65 6.39 0.06
CA ALA A 363 40.52 7.11 -0.52
C ALA A 363 39.95 8.14 0.48
N LYS A 364 39.74 9.38 0.02
CA LYS A 364 39.05 10.45 0.74
C LYS A 364 37.56 10.44 0.39
N ARG A 365 36.72 10.66 1.40
CA ARG A 365 35.26 10.66 1.38
C ARG A 365 34.74 12.07 1.07
N GLU A 366 33.96 12.24 0.00
CA GLU A 366 33.29 13.52 -0.33
C GLU A 366 31.86 13.59 0.24
N GLN A 367 31.44 14.80 0.60
CA GLN A 367 30.19 15.14 1.26
C GLN A 367 29.06 15.40 0.23
N ALA A 368 27.88 14.85 0.50
CA ALA A 368 26.66 15.07 -0.28
C ALA A 368 26.04 16.47 -0.04
N TRP A 369 25.48 17.05 -1.12
CA TRP A 369 24.82 18.37 -1.13
C TRP A 369 23.30 18.24 -0.88
N PRO A 370 22.65 19.22 -0.22
CA PRO A 370 21.20 19.21 -0.01
C PRO A 370 20.43 19.88 -1.16
N TRP A 371 19.34 19.24 -1.59
CA TRP A 371 18.31 19.82 -2.45
C TRP A 371 17.55 20.93 -1.72
N ARG A 372 17.39 22.10 -2.35
CA ARG A 372 16.53 23.19 -1.88
C ARG A 372 15.23 23.20 -2.67
N SER A 373 14.12 22.95 -2.00
CA SER A 373 12.76 23.11 -2.54
C SER A 373 12.40 24.59 -2.72
N ALA A 374 11.87 24.97 -3.88
CA ALA A 374 11.23 26.27 -4.08
C ALA A 374 9.79 26.22 -3.54
N PRO A 375 9.30 27.26 -2.83
CA PRO A 375 7.94 27.27 -2.29
C PRO A 375 6.91 27.57 -3.38
N CYS A 376 5.93 26.67 -3.54
CA CYS A 376 4.72 26.91 -4.31
C CYS A 376 3.69 27.55 -3.38
N GLN A 377 3.38 28.83 -3.56
CA GLN A 377 2.27 29.50 -2.87
C GLN A 377 0.99 29.33 -3.70
N SER A 378 0.03 28.58 -3.18
CA SER A 378 -1.35 28.55 -3.70
C SER A 378 -2.18 29.62 -3.01
N GLN A 379 -2.52 30.69 -3.73
CA GLN A 379 -3.61 31.60 -3.36
C GLN A 379 -4.88 31.17 -4.09
N THR A 380 -5.90 30.72 -3.37
CA THR A 380 -7.28 30.67 -3.87
C THR A 380 -8.24 31.00 -2.74
N GLY A 381 -8.81 32.21 -2.78
CA GLY A 381 -10.03 32.57 -2.06
C GLY A 381 -11.12 32.84 -3.08
N PHE A 382 -12.13 31.98 -3.13
CA PHE A 382 -13.39 32.23 -3.84
C PHE A 382 -14.54 31.71 -2.97
N ASP A 383 -15.29 32.65 -2.41
CA ASP A 383 -16.57 32.39 -1.74
C ASP A 383 -17.67 32.26 -2.79
N TYR A 384 -18.45 31.18 -2.74
CA TYR A 384 -19.71 31.05 -3.46
C TYR A 384 -20.87 30.80 -2.48
N PRO A 385 -22.04 31.43 -2.67
CA PRO A 385 -23.17 31.31 -1.77
C PRO A 385 -24.04 30.07 -2.08
N HIS A 386 -24.56 29.45 -1.03
CA HIS A 386 -25.53 28.35 -1.08
C HIS A 386 -26.94 28.81 -1.49
N PRO A 387 -27.72 27.98 -2.22
CA PRO A 387 -29.17 28.05 -2.23
C PRO A 387 -29.81 26.99 -1.29
N PRO A 388 -31.06 27.20 -0.85
CA PRO A 388 -31.71 26.39 0.19
C PRO A 388 -32.33 25.10 -0.35
N SER A 389 -32.34 24.10 0.52
CA SER A 389 -32.95 22.78 0.36
C SER A 389 -34.43 22.78 0.74
N ASP A 390 -35.30 22.23 -0.11
CA ASP A 390 -36.58 21.65 0.29
C ASP A 390 -36.99 20.55 -0.70
N GLY A 391 -37.47 19.42 -0.17
CA GLY A 391 -38.06 18.35 -0.97
C GLY A 391 -37.86 16.94 -0.42
N GLN A 392 -38.55 16.60 0.68
CA GLN A 392 -38.71 15.21 1.11
C GLN A 392 -39.57 14.43 0.10
N GLY A 393 -39.00 13.39 -0.51
CA GLY A 393 -39.72 12.37 -1.26
C GLY A 393 -39.24 10.98 -0.85
N ARG A 394 -40.11 10.21 -0.18
CA ARG A 394 -39.92 8.77 0.06
C ARG A 394 -40.36 7.98 -1.17
N LEU A 395 -39.60 6.92 -1.50
CA LEU A 395 -39.96 5.58 -2.06
C LEU A 395 -38.84 5.07 -3.00
N PRO A 396 -38.75 3.76 -3.33
CA PRO A 396 -38.89 2.55 -2.52
C PRO A 396 -37.62 1.65 -2.59
N LYS A 397 -37.56 0.65 -1.70
CA LYS A 397 -36.56 -0.43 -1.70
C LYS A 397 -36.69 -1.32 -2.95
N ALA A 398 -35.60 -1.56 -3.66
CA ALA A 398 -35.45 -2.65 -4.65
C ALA A 398 -33.96 -3.04 -4.71
N LEU A 399 -33.62 -4.24 -4.24
CA LEU A 399 -33.38 -5.50 -5.00
C LEU A 399 -31.90 -5.70 -5.33
N PHE A 400 -31.23 -6.39 -4.41
CA PHE A 400 -29.87 -6.93 -4.59
C PHE A 400 -29.86 -7.99 -5.68
N LEU A 401 -28.86 -7.94 -6.56
CA LEU A 401 -28.55 -9.00 -7.52
C LEU A 401 -27.93 -10.17 -6.74
N HIS A 402 -28.66 -11.28 -6.66
CA HIS A 402 -28.07 -12.56 -6.26
C HIS A 402 -27.19 -13.09 -7.38
N ALA A 403 -25.89 -13.25 -7.10
CA ALA A 403 -25.03 -14.15 -7.86
C ALA A 403 -25.57 -15.58 -7.71
N ARG A 404 -25.90 -16.21 -8.84
CA ARG A 404 -26.33 -17.61 -8.88
C ARG A 404 -25.10 -18.51 -8.74
N ASN A 405 -25.04 -19.28 -7.67
CA ASN A 405 -24.19 -20.47 -7.58
C ASN A 405 -24.70 -21.53 -8.57
N THR A 406 -23.90 -21.85 -9.57
CA THR A 406 -24.03 -23.10 -10.32
C THR A 406 -23.01 -24.08 -9.79
N THR A 407 -23.48 -25.01 -8.97
CA THR A 407 -22.74 -26.23 -8.58
C THR A 407 -22.79 -27.22 -9.72
N THR A 408 -21.63 -27.56 -10.30
CA THR A 408 -21.43 -28.81 -11.01
C THR A 408 -20.22 -29.50 -10.38
N GLU A 409 -20.49 -30.65 -9.78
CA GLU A 409 -19.53 -31.60 -9.22
C GLU A 409 -18.57 -32.07 -10.31
N HIS A 410 -17.27 -31.94 -10.05
CA HIS A 410 -16.26 -32.79 -10.65
C HIS A 410 -15.16 -33.04 -9.63
N ASP A 411 -15.04 -34.31 -9.23
CA ASP A 411 -13.91 -34.87 -8.50
C ASP A 411 -12.61 -34.66 -9.29
N VAL A 412 -11.63 -33.99 -8.68
CA VAL A 412 -10.22 -34.09 -9.06
C VAL A 412 -9.40 -34.11 -7.76
N ASP A 413 -8.64 -35.19 -7.60
CA ASP A 413 -7.69 -35.45 -6.51
C ASP A 413 -6.57 -34.40 -6.45
N ASP A 414 -6.27 -34.03 -5.20
CA ASP A 414 -5.01 -33.70 -4.51
C ASP A 414 -3.76 -33.15 -5.25
N ASP A 415 -3.25 -32.10 -4.60
CA ASP A 415 -1.85 -31.73 -4.35
C ASP A 415 -0.97 -31.20 -5.49
N ASP A 416 -0.92 -29.86 -5.59
CA ASP A 416 0.30 -29.07 -5.78
C ASP A 416 -0.01 -27.58 -5.53
N TRP A 417 0.22 -27.07 -4.31
CA TRP A 417 0.18 -25.62 -4.05
C TRP A 417 1.56 -25.02 -4.25
N ILE A 418 1.64 -24.07 -5.17
CA ILE A 418 2.83 -23.30 -5.50
C ILE A 418 2.92 -22.13 -4.52
N LEU A 419 3.99 -22.08 -3.72
CA LEU A 419 4.50 -20.80 -3.21
C LEU A 419 4.74 -19.90 -4.42
N VAL A 420 3.88 -18.91 -4.63
CA VAL A 420 4.11 -17.89 -5.64
C VAL A 420 5.20 -16.96 -5.11
N ASP A 421 6.44 -17.44 -5.13
CA ASP A 421 7.54 -16.51 -5.36
C ASP A 421 7.21 -15.81 -6.67
N LEU A 422 7.21 -14.48 -6.65
CA LEU A 422 7.20 -13.65 -7.87
C LEU A 422 8.52 -13.87 -8.61
N VAL A 423 8.79 -15.10 -9.04
CA VAL A 423 9.84 -15.40 -10.00
C VAL A 423 9.31 -14.87 -11.31
N VAL A 424 9.73 -13.65 -11.65
CA VAL A 424 9.84 -13.25 -13.05
C VAL A 424 10.58 -14.40 -13.73
N GLN A 425 9.89 -15.21 -14.53
CA GLN A 425 10.45 -16.39 -15.19
C GLN A 425 11.52 -15.94 -16.20
N GLY A 426 12.72 -15.66 -15.69
CA GLY A 426 13.93 -15.39 -16.44
C GLY A 426 14.79 -16.64 -16.43
N THR A 427 14.72 -17.42 -17.51
CA THR A 427 15.60 -18.56 -17.76
C THR A 427 17.07 -18.18 -17.57
N SER A 428 17.79 -18.97 -16.76
CA SER A 428 19.10 -18.68 -16.18
C SER A 428 20.30 -18.68 -17.15
N SER A 429 20.15 -18.29 -18.41
CA SER A 429 21.28 -17.96 -19.26
C SER A 429 21.64 -16.48 -19.04
N ARG A 430 22.57 -16.21 -18.11
CA ARG A 430 23.22 -14.90 -17.95
C ARG A 430 24.02 -14.57 -19.23
N SER A 431 23.32 -14.10 -20.26
CA SER A 431 23.90 -13.54 -21.48
C SER A 431 23.49 -12.07 -21.58
N ALA A 432 24.45 -11.21 -21.91
CA ALA A 432 24.32 -9.82 -22.34
C ALA A 432 23.34 -8.91 -21.56
N SER A 433 23.91 -8.07 -20.68
CA SER A 433 23.34 -6.83 -20.12
C SER A 433 21.86 -6.86 -19.74
N SER A 434 21.54 -7.32 -18.52
CA SER A 434 20.22 -7.02 -17.96
C SER A 434 20.01 -5.50 -17.96
N PRO A 435 18.81 -5.01 -18.35
CA PRO A 435 18.50 -3.59 -18.31
C PRO A 435 18.72 -3.04 -16.89
N PRO A 436 19.06 -1.76 -16.75
CA PRO A 436 19.26 -1.16 -15.44
C PRO A 436 18.00 -1.32 -14.57
N PRO A 437 18.14 -1.43 -13.24
CA PRO A 437 17.00 -1.43 -12.34
C PRO A 437 16.24 -0.12 -12.53
N ARG A 438 14.92 -0.22 -12.66
CA ARG A 438 14.02 0.93 -12.85
C ARG A 438 12.98 0.94 -11.75
N VAL A 439 12.47 2.14 -11.46
CA VAL A 439 11.37 2.33 -10.53
C VAL A 439 10.15 1.56 -11.02
N ARG A 440 9.63 0.73 -10.12
CA ARG A 440 8.41 -0.04 -10.32
C ARG A 440 7.21 0.72 -9.77
N LEU A 441 6.02 0.41 -10.26
CA LEU A 441 4.75 0.97 -9.85
C LEU A 441 3.85 -0.11 -9.30
N ALA A 442 3.23 0.23 -8.18
CA ALA A 442 2.16 -0.49 -7.52
C ALA A 442 0.94 0.43 -7.37
N ALA A 443 -0.23 -0.15 -7.21
CA ALA A 443 -1.44 0.57 -6.86
C ALA A 443 -2.19 -0.17 -5.75
N ALA A 444 -3.22 0.47 -5.20
CA ALA A 444 -4.02 -0.15 -4.15
C ALA A 444 -5.04 -1.16 -4.69
N HIS A 445 -5.15 -1.30 -6.01
CA HIS A 445 -5.89 -2.36 -6.70
C HIS A 445 -5.04 -2.89 -7.86
N THR A 446 -5.20 -4.19 -8.17
CA THR A 446 -4.74 -4.96 -9.35
C THR A 446 -3.25 -4.94 -9.72
N THR A 447 -2.61 -3.78 -9.67
CA THR A 447 -1.32 -3.45 -10.28
C THR A 447 -0.20 -3.69 -9.29
N VAL A 448 0.73 -4.58 -9.67
CA VAL A 448 1.93 -4.89 -8.88
C VAL A 448 3.13 -4.90 -9.82
N THR A 449 4.16 -4.11 -9.51
CA THR A 449 5.48 -4.14 -10.17
C THR A 449 5.60 -3.72 -11.65
N LEU A 450 4.72 -2.87 -12.18
CA LEU A 450 4.91 -2.33 -13.55
C LEU A 450 6.11 -1.38 -13.63
N ASP A 451 6.76 -1.20 -14.78
CA ASP A 451 7.68 -0.07 -14.97
C ASP A 451 6.92 1.26 -14.78
N ALA A 452 7.34 2.08 -13.80
CA ALA A 452 6.58 3.24 -13.38
C ALA A 452 6.49 4.31 -14.46
N GLU A 453 7.59 4.58 -15.17
CA GLU A 453 7.62 5.60 -16.22
C GLU A 453 6.68 5.21 -17.38
N ALA A 454 6.79 3.99 -17.88
CA ALA A 454 5.93 3.51 -18.95
C ALA A 454 4.46 3.42 -18.51
N ALA A 455 4.18 3.02 -17.27
CA ALA A 455 2.82 2.96 -16.73
C ALA A 455 2.18 4.37 -16.66
N ILE A 456 2.91 5.35 -16.12
CA ILE A 456 2.44 6.74 -16.01
C ILE A 456 2.23 7.36 -17.39
N LEU A 457 3.18 7.17 -18.33
CA LEU A 457 3.03 7.68 -19.70
C LEU A 457 1.82 7.06 -20.40
N SER A 458 1.66 5.73 -20.29
CA SER A 458 0.53 5.01 -20.87
C SER A 458 -0.82 5.50 -20.30
N PHE A 459 -0.90 5.74 -18.99
CA PHE A 459 -2.14 6.22 -18.36
C PHE A 459 -2.45 7.68 -18.74
N ARG A 460 -1.43 8.54 -18.79
CA ARG A 460 -1.60 9.93 -19.27
C ARG A 460 -2.10 9.97 -20.71
N GLU A 461 -1.56 9.13 -21.58
CA GLU A 461 -2.05 8.99 -22.95
C GLU A 461 -3.49 8.48 -22.97
N PHE A 462 -3.83 7.48 -22.16
CA PHE A 462 -5.21 6.98 -22.05
C PHE A 462 -6.19 8.10 -21.67
N ILE A 463 -5.88 8.91 -20.65
CA ILE A 463 -6.69 10.07 -20.28
C ILE A 463 -6.74 11.10 -21.42
N ALA A 464 -5.62 11.37 -22.10
CA ALA A 464 -5.60 12.28 -23.23
C ALA A 464 -6.55 11.83 -24.36
N ARG A 465 -6.63 10.53 -24.63
CA ARG A 465 -7.56 9.94 -25.60
C ARG A 465 -9.01 10.04 -25.15
N ILE A 466 -9.31 9.89 -23.85
CA ILE A 466 -10.65 10.17 -23.30
C ILE A 466 -11.02 11.65 -23.53
N LEU A 467 -10.09 12.57 -23.26
CA LEU A 467 -10.32 14.00 -23.47
C LEU A 467 -10.53 14.36 -24.94
N ARG A 468 -9.94 13.60 -25.87
CA ARG A 468 -10.15 13.69 -27.33
C ARG A 468 -11.40 12.96 -27.86
N ASP A 469 -12.16 12.28 -27.01
CA ASP A 469 -13.25 11.38 -27.40
C ASP A 469 -12.80 10.23 -28.32
N GLU A 470 -11.56 9.75 -28.17
CA GLU A 470 -10.98 8.65 -28.94
C GLU A 470 -11.14 7.28 -28.26
N VAL A 471 -11.49 7.24 -26.98
CA VAL A 471 -11.79 6.00 -26.25
C VAL A 471 -13.30 5.73 -26.30
N PRO A 472 -13.74 4.54 -26.75
CA PRO A 472 -15.13 4.13 -26.66
C PRO A 472 -15.69 4.28 -25.24
N LYS A 473 -16.95 4.71 -25.14
CA LYS A 473 -17.60 4.92 -23.84
C LYS A 473 -19.04 4.41 -23.83
N GLN A 474 -19.44 3.85 -22.70
CA GLN A 474 -20.79 3.35 -22.45
C GLN A 474 -21.33 3.96 -21.15
N ARG A 475 -22.62 4.32 -21.12
CA ARG A 475 -23.28 4.74 -19.89
C ARG A 475 -23.34 3.57 -18.91
N ALA A 476 -22.86 3.79 -17.69
CA ALA A 476 -22.88 2.80 -16.61
C ALA A 476 -24.11 3.01 -15.70
N LYS A 477 -24.24 2.13 -14.70
CA LYS A 477 -25.22 2.36 -13.61
C LYS A 477 -24.90 3.66 -12.88
N GLU A 478 -25.94 4.32 -12.38
CA GLU A 478 -25.77 5.51 -11.55
C GLU A 478 -24.90 5.21 -10.34
N GLY A 479 -24.08 6.20 -9.97
CA GLY A 479 -23.19 6.10 -8.84
C GLY A 479 -23.90 6.15 -7.49
N TYR A 480 -23.12 6.02 -6.43
CA TYR A 480 -23.60 5.99 -5.06
C TYR A 480 -24.38 7.24 -4.63
N ARG A 481 -24.19 8.38 -5.31
CA ARG A 481 -24.90 9.64 -5.02
C ARG A 481 -25.92 9.98 -6.10
N GLY A 482 -26.28 9.01 -6.96
CA GLY A 482 -27.24 9.19 -8.06
C GLY A 482 -26.67 9.94 -9.26
N GLU A 483 -25.35 10.12 -9.32
CA GLU A 483 -24.68 10.76 -10.45
C GLU A 483 -24.61 9.82 -11.66
N GLU A 484 -24.78 10.38 -12.86
CA GLU A 484 -24.56 9.63 -14.10
C GLU A 484 -23.07 9.30 -14.25
N ARG A 485 -22.74 8.03 -14.48
CA ARG A 485 -21.38 7.55 -14.71
C ARG A 485 -21.23 6.98 -16.12
N TRP A 486 -20.02 7.13 -16.65
CA TRP A 486 -19.61 6.63 -17.96
C TRP A 486 -18.38 5.76 -17.82
N PHE A 487 -18.41 4.60 -18.45
CA PHE A 487 -17.32 3.64 -18.52
C PHE A 487 -16.57 3.84 -19.83
N PHE A 488 -15.25 4.07 -19.76
CA PHE A 488 -14.35 4.32 -20.87
C PHE A 488 -13.35 3.15 -20.95
N ASP A 489 -13.40 2.39 -22.05
CA ASP A 489 -12.52 1.24 -22.28
C ASP A 489 -12.42 0.94 -23.78
N PHE A 490 -11.21 0.65 -24.27
CA PHE A 490 -10.99 0.19 -25.64
C PHE A 490 -11.67 -1.15 -25.94
N ALA A 491 -11.91 -1.99 -24.92
CA ALA A 491 -12.62 -3.26 -25.08
C ALA A 491 -14.08 -3.12 -25.53
N LEU A 492 -14.66 -1.91 -25.51
CA LEU A 492 -16.01 -1.65 -26.02
C LEU A 492 -16.05 -1.48 -27.56
N GLN A 493 -14.91 -1.46 -28.25
CA GLN A 493 -14.86 -1.34 -29.71
C GLN A 493 -15.29 -2.66 -30.37
N GLU A 494 -16.41 -2.64 -31.09
CA GLU A 494 -16.87 -3.82 -31.84
C GLU A 494 -15.95 -4.09 -33.06
N GLY A 495 -15.40 -5.30 -33.15
CA GLY A 495 -14.84 -5.82 -34.40
C GLY A 495 -13.46 -5.30 -34.84
N GLY A 496 -12.69 -4.69 -33.95
CA GLY A 496 -11.30 -4.28 -34.24
C GLY A 496 -10.31 -4.85 -33.23
N GLU A 497 -9.34 -5.63 -33.70
CA GLU A 497 -8.08 -5.78 -32.98
C GLU A 497 -7.48 -4.37 -32.86
N PRO A 498 -6.98 -3.95 -31.68
CA PRO A 498 -6.41 -2.62 -31.51
C PRO A 498 -5.29 -2.41 -32.54
N GLU A 499 -5.48 -1.44 -33.44
CA GLU A 499 -4.49 -1.08 -34.46
C GLU A 499 -3.16 -0.73 -33.77
N HIS A 500 -2.14 -1.54 -34.05
CA HIS A 500 -0.69 -1.45 -33.79
C HIS A 500 -0.06 -0.20 -33.10
N ASP A 501 -0.59 0.28 -31.97
CA ASP A 501 0.12 1.24 -31.08
C ASP A 501 1.33 0.61 -30.37
N ILE A 502 1.48 -0.71 -30.47
CA ILE A 502 2.55 -1.52 -29.85
C ILE A 502 3.97 -1.09 -30.29
N GLN A 503 4.11 -0.32 -31.37
CA GLN A 503 5.42 0.13 -31.83
C GLN A 503 6.08 1.17 -30.89
N ASN A 504 5.30 1.90 -30.08
CA ASN A 504 5.86 2.82 -29.09
C ASN A 504 5.99 2.13 -27.73
N GLY A 505 7.18 1.58 -27.44
CA GLY A 505 7.45 0.81 -26.22
C GLY A 505 7.10 1.50 -24.90
N ASN A 506 7.02 2.84 -24.89
CA ASN A 506 6.65 3.64 -23.73
C ASN A 506 5.12 3.63 -23.43
N LEU A 507 4.29 3.26 -24.40
CA LEU A 507 2.82 3.26 -24.30
C LEU A 507 2.22 1.85 -24.20
N ARG A 508 3.03 0.86 -23.84
CA ARG A 508 2.63 -0.56 -23.84
C ARG A 508 1.44 -0.92 -22.95
N TYR A 509 1.04 -0.06 -22.01
CA TYR A 509 -0.08 -0.32 -21.10
C TYR A 509 -1.35 0.45 -21.45
N VAL A 510 -1.38 1.23 -22.54
CA VAL A 510 -2.50 2.15 -22.84
C VAL A 510 -3.85 1.42 -22.95
N HIS A 511 -3.87 0.18 -23.46
CA HIS A 511 -5.06 -0.67 -23.57
C HIS A 511 -5.39 -1.46 -22.29
N SER A 512 -4.50 -1.43 -21.30
CA SER A 512 -4.70 -2.11 -20.02
C SER A 512 -5.49 -1.26 -19.04
N TYR A 513 -5.83 -0.01 -19.37
CA TYR A 513 -6.59 0.88 -18.50
C TYR A 513 -8.07 0.90 -18.87
N SER A 514 -8.90 1.15 -17.85
CA SER A 514 -10.31 1.53 -18.01
C SER A 514 -10.65 2.56 -16.95
N VAL A 515 -11.61 3.44 -17.24
CA VAL A 515 -12.03 4.51 -16.33
C VAL A 515 -13.54 4.49 -16.18
N LEU A 516 -14.02 4.60 -14.95
CA LEU A 516 -15.44 4.84 -14.64
C LEU A 516 -15.57 6.20 -13.97
N ALA A 517 -16.21 7.17 -14.63
CA ALA A 517 -16.26 8.55 -14.15
C ALA A 517 -17.59 9.25 -14.45
N PRO A 518 -18.01 10.22 -13.61
CA PRO A 518 -19.05 11.17 -13.98
C PRO A 518 -18.64 12.00 -15.20
N LEU A 519 -19.56 12.24 -16.13
CA LEU A 519 -19.24 12.99 -17.35
C LEU A 519 -18.73 14.41 -17.04
N GLN A 520 -19.28 15.03 -15.99
CA GLN A 520 -18.84 16.35 -15.52
C GLN A 520 -17.36 16.40 -15.14
N VAL A 521 -16.78 15.32 -14.62
CA VAL A 521 -15.36 15.25 -14.25
C VAL A 521 -14.49 15.29 -15.51
N ILE A 522 -14.89 14.57 -16.56
CA ILE A 522 -14.24 14.59 -17.88
C ILE A 522 -14.33 16.00 -18.50
N GLU A 523 -15.53 16.59 -18.50
CA GLU A 523 -15.74 17.92 -19.07
C GLU A 523 -14.97 19.02 -18.35
N LEU A 524 -14.89 18.96 -17.02
CA LEU A 524 -14.08 19.88 -16.23
C LEU A 524 -12.59 19.70 -16.54
N GLY A 525 -12.13 18.45 -16.70
CA GLY A 525 -10.79 18.13 -17.17
C GLY A 525 -10.46 18.81 -18.51
N ARG A 526 -11.35 18.71 -19.51
CA ARG A 526 -11.17 19.39 -20.82
C ARG A 526 -11.05 20.90 -20.71
N ARG A 527 -11.75 21.52 -19.75
CA ARG A 527 -11.74 22.98 -19.53
C ARG A 527 -10.49 23.43 -18.77
N LYS A 528 -10.05 22.66 -17.77
CA LYS A 528 -8.97 23.04 -16.86
C LYS A 528 -7.57 22.62 -17.34
N ILE A 529 -7.45 21.52 -18.08
CA ILE A 529 -6.17 21.05 -18.60
C ILE A 529 -5.90 21.79 -19.93
N PRO A 530 -4.75 22.48 -20.09
CA PRO A 530 -4.42 23.17 -21.32
C PRO A 530 -4.53 22.23 -22.53
N ARG A 531 -5.21 22.67 -23.60
CA ARG A 531 -5.56 21.83 -24.74
C ARG A 531 -4.33 21.22 -25.39
N GLU A 532 -3.26 21.99 -25.51
CA GLU A 532 -1.97 21.56 -26.03
C GLU A 532 -1.38 20.37 -25.27
N ALA A 533 -1.62 20.29 -23.95
CA ALA A 533 -1.04 19.25 -23.10
C ALA A 533 -1.62 17.86 -23.37
N TRP A 534 -2.88 17.76 -23.81
CA TRP A 534 -3.54 16.49 -24.15
C TRP A 534 -3.77 16.27 -25.65
N MET A 535 -3.53 17.28 -26.49
CA MET A 535 -3.53 17.12 -27.96
C MET A 535 -2.19 16.62 -28.50
N LYS A 536 -1.09 16.91 -27.80
CA LYS A 536 0.27 16.51 -28.19
C LYS A 536 1.02 16.06 -26.95
N LEU A 537 0.76 14.84 -26.51
CA LEU A 537 1.59 14.25 -25.47
C LEU A 537 2.98 14.05 -26.07
N GLU A 538 3.97 14.79 -25.59
CA GLU A 538 5.37 14.49 -25.87
C GLU A 538 5.71 13.20 -25.11
N VAL A 539 5.75 12.09 -25.84
CA VAL A 539 6.07 10.75 -25.31
C VAL A 539 7.57 10.55 -25.23
#